data_AF-A0A2E0UX25-F1
#
_entry.id   AF-A0A2E0UX25-F1
#
_cell.length_a   1.000
_cell.length_b   1.000
_cell.length_c   1.000
_cell.angle_alpha   90.00
_cell.angle_beta   90.00
_cell.angle_gamma   90.00
#
_symmetry.space_group_name_H-M   'P 1'
#
loop_
_entity.id
_entity.type
_entity.pdbx_description
1 polymer ?
#
loop_
_entity_poly.entity_id
_entity_poly.type
_entity_poly.pdbx_seq_one_letter_code
_entity_poly.pdbx_strand_id
1 'polypeptide(L)'
;MDIGSLLIGFAVLIFCLPVLLKPFLKNQPSLSINSGNEKKGANRANNNIDYQEVLYALSDLDFDFQTGKITEDDHRIMRVQLLNQAGTLFSDQNVSGDLENLIRKRREEIGKKTKCEKCGTDLNGTDNFCPNCGAVGNNSDKQHPVTKFCPNCGAATELEAHFCSKCGKLLIYATNKFSTD
;
A
#
# COMPACT_ATOMS: atom_id res chain seq x y z
N MET A 1 -10.75 21.44 -64.26
CA MET A 1 -10.23 20.65 -63.11
C MET A 1 -9.57 19.43 -63.68
N ASP A 2 -8.28 19.25 -63.45
CA ASP A 2 -7.54 18.12 -64.00
C ASP A 2 -8.04 16.82 -63.37
N ILE A 3 -8.31 15.84 -64.21
CA ILE A 3 -8.83 14.52 -63.81
C ILE A 3 -7.90 13.84 -62.80
N GLY A 4 -6.59 14.14 -62.86
CA GLY A 4 -5.59 13.64 -61.93
C GLY A 4 -5.79 14.11 -60.49
N SER A 5 -6.15 15.38 -60.28
CA SER A 5 -6.39 15.92 -58.94
C SER A 5 -7.64 15.30 -58.29
N LEU A 6 -8.64 14.99 -59.11
CA LEU A 6 -9.86 14.32 -58.66
C LEU A 6 -9.56 12.89 -58.18
N LEU A 7 -8.74 12.14 -58.94
CA LEU A 7 -8.34 10.77 -58.59
C LEU A 7 -7.51 10.70 -57.30
N ILE A 8 -6.57 11.63 -57.12
CA ILE A 8 -5.75 11.70 -55.91
C ILE A 8 -6.62 12.01 -54.68
N GLY A 9 -7.58 12.94 -54.83
CA GLY A 9 -8.52 13.27 -53.76
C GLY A 9 -9.35 12.07 -53.30
N PHE A 10 -9.90 11.29 -54.25
CA PHE A 10 -10.65 10.07 -53.92
C PHE A 10 -9.76 9.00 -53.26
N ALA A 11 -8.52 8.84 -53.72
CA ALA A 11 -7.59 7.86 -53.14
C ALA A 11 -7.27 8.15 -51.66
N VAL A 12 -7.01 9.42 -51.32
CA VAL A 12 -6.74 9.84 -49.94
C VAL A 12 -7.99 9.69 -49.07
N LEU A 13 -9.15 10.07 -49.61
CA LEU A 13 -10.42 9.97 -48.89
C LEU A 13 -10.76 8.51 -48.57
N ILE A 14 -10.58 7.58 -49.51
CA ILE A 14 -10.81 6.13 -49.31
C ILE A 14 -9.88 5.55 -48.23
N PHE A 15 -8.65 6.04 -48.10
CA PHE A 15 -7.70 5.57 -47.09
C PHE A 15 -7.95 6.17 -45.70
N CYS A 16 -8.30 7.46 -45.63
CA CYS A 16 -8.57 8.16 -44.38
C CYS A 16 -9.95 7.84 -43.78
N LEU A 17 -10.98 7.63 -44.60
CA LEU A 17 -12.34 7.32 -44.11
C LEU A 17 -12.37 6.14 -43.12
N PRO A 18 -11.83 4.94 -43.44
CA PRO A 18 -11.93 3.78 -42.55
C PRO A 18 -11.13 3.94 -41.25
N VAL A 19 -10.08 4.75 -41.23
CA VAL A 19 -9.32 5.07 -40.01
C VAL A 19 -10.16 5.95 -39.07
N LEU A 20 -10.88 6.92 -39.63
CA LEU A 20 -11.72 7.85 -38.87
C LEU A 20 -13.07 7.24 -38.45
N LEU A 21 -13.64 6.33 -39.26
CA LEU A 21 -14.87 5.61 -38.91
C LEU A 21 -14.64 4.42 -37.96
N LYS A 22 -13.40 3.91 -37.84
CA LYS A 22 -13.04 2.79 -36.95
C LYS A 22 -13.43 2.99 -35.48
N PRO A 23 -13.18 4.14 -34.83
CA PRO A 23 -13.60 4.35 -33.44
C PRO A 23 -15.12 4.44 -33.29
N PHE A 24 -15.83 4.86 -34.33
CA PHE A 24 -17.28 5.07 -34.28
C PHE A 24 -18.09 3.81 -34.60
N LEU A 25 -17.57 2.94 -35.47
CA LEU A 25 -18.14 1.62 -35.76
C LEU A 25 -17.81 0.59 -34.66
N LYS A 26 -16.87 0.89 -33.76
CA LYS A 26 -16.45 0.00 -32.68
C LYS A 26 -16.91 0.51 -31.31
N ASN A 27 -18.23 0.66 -31.14
CA ASN A 27 -18.86 0.70 -29.81
C ASN A 27 -19.41 -0.70 -29.44
N GLN A 28 -18.48 -1.54 -28.97
CA GLN A 28 -18.51 -2.61 -27.92
C GLN A 28 -19.67 -3.63 -27.83
N PRO A 29 -19.52 -4.83 -27.19
CA PRO A 29 -18.33 -5.62 -26.82
C PRO A 29 -18.41 -7.10 -27.33
N SER A 30 -17.30 -7.83 -27.41
CA SER A 30 -17.35 -9.30 -27.27
C SER A 30 -16.04 -9.89 -26.72
N LEU A 31 -16.19 -10.46 -25.52
CA LEU A 31 -15.25 -11.32 -24.82
C LEU A 31 -14.90 -12.56 -25.65
N SER A 32 -13.63 -12.98 -25.55
CA SER A 32 -13.22 -14.38 -25.72
C SER A 32 -12.22 -14.73 -24.62
N ILE A 33 -12.74 -15.09 -23.45
CA ILE A 33 -12.19 -16.16 -22.61
C ILE A 33 -13.41 -16.97 -22.15
N ASN A 34 -13.50 -18.21 -22.66
CA ASN A 34 -14.48 -19.28 -22.41
C ASN A 34 -15.63 -18.98 -21.42
N SER A 35 -16.78 -18.58 -21.97
CA SER A 35 -18.09 -18.72 -21.34
C SER A 35 -18.92 -19.71 -22.16
N GLY A 36 -18.98 -20.95 -21.68
CA GLY A 36 -20.08 -21.85 -21.99
C GLY A 36 -21.23 -21.58 -21.02
N ASN A 37 -22.43 -21.40 -21.57
CA ASN A 37 -23.75 -21.30 -20.93
C ASN A 37 -24.12 -19.99 -20.21
N GLU A 38 -24.67 -19.06 -20.98
CA GLU A 38 -25.85 -18.31 -20.52
C GLU A 38 -27.11 -18.90 -21.16
N LYS A 39 -28.01 -19.41 -20.32
CA LYS A 39 -29.44 -19.43 -20.64
C LYS A 39 -30.24 -19.07 -19.39
N LYS A 40 -30.94 -17.94 -19.55
CA LYS A 40 -32.28 -17.62 -19.02
C LYS A 40 -32.39 -17.37 -17.52
N GLY A 41 -32.97 -16.22 -17.21
CA GLY A 41 -33.90 -16.11 -16.10
C GLY A 41 -33.86 -14.77 -15.43
N ALA A 42 -34.91 -14.00 -15.64
CA ALA A 42 -35.31 -12.92 -14.76
C ALA A 42 -35.21 -13.34 -13.28
N ASN A 43 -34.87 -12.38 -12.43
CA ASN A 43 -34.79 -12.50 -10.96
C ASN A 43 -33.60 -13.28 -10.39
N ARG A 44 -32.40 -12.74 -10.59
CA ARG A 44 -31.25 -12.75 -9.67
C ARG A 44 -30.11 -11.96 -10.31
N ALA A 45 -29.13 -11.53 -9.52
CA ALA A 45 -27.81 -11.02 -9.93
C ALA A 45 -27.78 -9.52 -10.26
N ASN A 46 -26.78 -8.72 -9.86
CA ASN A 46 -25.52 -9.03 -9.21
C ASN A 46 -25.07 -7.69 -8.60
N ASN A 47 -25.08 -7.52 -7.28
CA ASN A 47 -24.40 -6.37 -6.64
C ASN A 47 -22.88 -6.60 -6.66
N ASN A 48 -22.33 -6.95 -7.83
CA ASN A 48 -20.90 -6.89 -8.07
C ASN A 48 -20.61 -5.44 -8.43
N ILE A 49 -20.63 -4.59 -7.40
CA ILE A 49 -19.94 -3.30 -7.50
C ILE A 49 -18.51 -3.65 -7.88
N ASP A 50 -18.06 -3.18 -9.04
CA ASP A 50 -16.69 -3.40 -9.48
C ASP A 50 -15.77 -2.65 -8.51
N TYR A 51 -14.67 -3.26 -8.08
CA TYR A 51 -13.67 -2.58 -7.26
C TYR A 51 -13.21 -1.27 -7.92
N GLN A 52 -13.14 -1.25 -9.25
CA GLN A 52 -12.83 -0.05 -10.03
C GLN A 52 -13.85 1.07 -9.79
N GLU A 53 -15.14 0.75 -9.68
CA GLU A 53 -16.20 1.72 -9.45
C GLU A 53 -16.06 2.42 -8.09
N VAL A 54 -15.73 1.65 -7.04
CA VAL A 54 -15.50 2.23 -5.71
C VAL A 54 -14.26 3.12 -5.70
N LEU A 55 -13.20 2.75 -6.45
CA LEU A 55 -12.01 3.58 -6.57
C LEU A 55 -12.28 4.91 -7.27
N TYR A 56 -13.06 4.91 -8.36
CA TYR A 56 -13.46 6.14 -9.02
C TYR A 56 -14.31 7.02 -8.09
N ALA A 57 -15.27 6.42 -7.37
CA ALA A 57 -16.07 7.16 -6.39
C ALA A 57 -15.24 7.79 -5.26
N LEU A 58 -14.23 7.07 -4.76
CA LEU A 58 -13.28 7.61 -3.77
C LEU A 58 -12.44 8.76 -4.36
N SER A 59 -11.99 8.63 -5.61
CA SER A 59 -11.22 9.67 -6.30
C SER A 59 -12.04 10.94 -6.52
N ASP A 60 -13.29 10.81 -6.95
CA ASP A 60 -14.19 11.95 -7.18
C ASP A 60 -14.51 12.66 -5.86
N LEU A 61 -14.75 11.89 -4.80
CA LEU A 61 -14.98 12.43 -3.45
C LEU A 61 -13.77 13.22 -2.94
N ASP A 62 -12.55 12.70 -3.13
CA ASP A 62 -11.32 13.39 -2.74
C ASP A 62 -11.10 14.67 -3.56
N PHE A 63 -11.45 14.66 -4.84
CA PHE A 63 -11.40 15.85 -5.69
C PHE A 63 -12.41 16.92 -5.26
N ASP A 64 -13.64 16.53 -4.93
CA ASP A 64 -14.68 17.47 -4.47
C ASP A 64 -14.29 18.13 -3.14
N PHE A 65 -13.62 17.40 -2.24
CA PHE A 65 -13.05 17.99 -1.02
C PHE A 65 -11.88 18.94 -1.32
N GLN A 66 -10.94 18.54 -2.17
CA GLN A 66 -9.80 19.39 -2.55
C GLN A 66 -10.24 20.69 -3.24
N THR A 67 -11.33 20.63 -4.02
CA THR A 67 -11.92 21.80 -4.67
C THR A 67 -12.82 22.64 -3.76
N GLY A 68 -13.03 22.20 -2.52
CA GLY A 68 -13.82 22.92 -1.51
C GLY A 68 -15.33 22.85 -1.75
N LYS A 69 -15.83 21.89 -2.55
CA LYS A 69 -17.27 21.72 -2.79
C LYS A 69 -18.00 21.09 -1.61
N ILE A 70 -17.28 20.30 -0.81
CA ILE A 70 -17.81 19.60 0.36
C ILE A 70 -16.99 19.92 1.60
N THR A 71 -17.61 19.80 2.77
CA THR A 71 -16.97 20.05 4.05
C THR A 71 -16.09 18.86 4.48
N GLU A 72 -15.18 19.09 5.43
CA GLU A 72 -14.31 18.02 5.96
C GLU A 72 -15.11 16.93 6.68
N ASP A 73 -16.18 17.30 7.40
CA ASP A 73 -17.03 16.35 8.10
C ASP A 73 -17.76 15.43 7.11
N ASP A 74 -18.32 16.00 6.04
CA ASP A 74 -19.00 15.24 4.98
C ASP A 74 -18.04 14.31 4.23
N HIS A 75 -16.83 14.81 3.91
CA HIS A 75 -15.78 14.02 3.27
C HIS A 75 -15.40 12.80 4.10
N ARG A 76 -15.16 12.98 5.41
CA ARG A 76 -14.81 11.87 6.30
C ARG A 76 -15.88 10.79 6.32
N ILE A 77 -17.15 11.17 6.45
CA ILE A 77 -18.27 10.21 6.54
C ILE A 77 -18.39 9.41 5.26
N MET A 78 -18.45 10.09 4.11
CA MET A 78 -18.61 9.43 2.80
C MET A 78 -17.41 8.56 2.45
N ARG A 79 -16.20 9.00 2.79
CA ARG A 79 -14.96 8.22 2.55
C ARG A 79 -14.96 6.92 3.33
N VAL A 80 -15.34 6.96 4.61
CA VAL A 80 -15.45 5.75 5.44
C VAL A 80 -16.49 4.79 4.87
N GLN A 81 -17.63 5.29 4.40
CA GLN A 81 -18.65 4.45 3.78
C GLN A 81 -18.14 3.72 2.52
N LEU A 82 -17.47 4.44 1.62
CA LEU A 82 -16.90 3.86 0.40
C LEU A 82 -15.79 2.84 0.70
N LEU A 83 -14.95 3.10 1.72
CA LEU A 83 -13.92 2.16 2.14
C LEU A 83 -14.50 0.87 2.73
N ASN A 84 -15.58 0.96 3.50
CA ASN A 84 -16.29 -0.23 3.98
C ASN A 84 -16.87 -1.03 2.82
N GLN A 85 -17.46 -0.36 1.82
CA GLN A 85 -17.94 -1.00 0.61
C GLN A 85 -16.81 -1.71 -0.15
N ALA A 86 -15.64 -1.09 -0.31
CA ALA A 86 -14.46 -1.75 -0.90
C ALA A 86 -14.01 -2.99 -0.09
N GLY A 87 -13.98 -2.90 1.24
CA GLY A 87 -13.61 -4.02 2.11
C GLY A 87 -14.51 -5.26 1.94
N THR A 88 -15.80 -5.06 1.67
CA THR A 88 -16.72 -6.17 1.39
C THR A 88 -16.38 -6.89 0.08
N LEU A 89 -15.91 -6.16 -0.93
CA LEU A 89 -15.51 -6.74 -2.23
C LEU A 89 -14.19 -7.52 -2.14
N PHE A 90 -13.28 -7.11 -1.27
CA PHE A 90 -11.99 -7.78 -1.06
C PHE A 90 -12.07 -9.07 -0.27
N SER A 91 -13.16 -9.29 0.47
CA SER A 91 -13.28 -10.45 1.36
C SER A 91 -13.37 -11.79 0.62
N ASP A 92 -13.58 -11.79 -0.70
CA ASP A 92 -13.79 -13.00 -1.53
C ASP A 92 -12.50 -13.54 -2.18
N GLN A 93 -11.36 -12.83 -2.11
CA GLN A 93 -10.09 -13.34 -2.62
C GLN A 93 -9.37 -14.25 -1.61
N ASN A 94 -9.82 -15.49 -1.40
CA ASN A 94 -9.00 -16.62 -0.91
C ASN A 94 -7.96 -16.31 0.21
N VAL A 95 -8.30 -15.52 1.23
CA VAL A 95 -7.40 -15.24 2.37
C VAL A 95 -7.59 -16.23 3.53
N SER A 96 -8.39 -17.28 3.39
CA SER A 96 -8.81 -18.08 4.56
C SER A 96 -7.98 -19.33 4.86
N GLY A 97 -7.20 -19.87 3.90
CA GLY A 97 -6.45 -21.12 4.10
C GLY A 97 -4.93 -20.94 4.16
N ASP A 98 -4.35 -20.36 3.11
CA ASP A 98 -2.90 -20.29 2.97
C ASP A 98 -2.25 -19.24 3.86
N LEU A 99 -2.96 -18.14 4.14
CA LEU A 99 -2.46 -17.12 5.06
C LEU A 99 -2.31 -17.66 6.49
N GLU A 100 -3.29 -18.44 6.97
CA GLU A 100 -3.23 -19.02 8.32
C GLU A 100 -2.06 -20.02 8.45
N ASN A 101 -1.82 -20.80 7.38
CA ASN A 101 -0.67 -21.70 7.32
C ASN A 101 0.67 -20.94 7.31
N LEU A 102 0.76 -19.81 6.60
CA LEU A 102 1.96 -18.95 6.58
C LEU A 102 2.20 -18.28 7.93
N ILE A 103 1.14 -17.80 8.61
CA ILE A 103 1.24 -17.21 9.95
C ILE A 103 1.70 -18.27 10.96
N ARG A 104 1.16 -19.50 10.89
CA ARG A 104 1.59 -20.60 11.77
C ARG A 104 3.07 -20.94 11.57
N LYS A 105 3.52 -21.13 10.32
CA LYS A 105 4.93 -21.38 10.01
C LYS A 105 5.84 -20.27 10.55
N ARG A 106 5.47 -19.00 10.34
CA ARG A 106 6.23 -17.87 10.85
C ARG A 106 6.31 -17.85 12.39
N ARG A 107 5.22 -18.18 13.08
CA ARG A 107 5.20 -18.27 14.56
C ARG A 107 6.07 -19.41 15.08
N GLU A 108 6.11 -20.54 14.38
CA GLU A 108 6.99 -21.67 14.73
C GLU A 108 8.47 -21.32 14.52
N GLU A 109 8.80 -20.62 13.44
CA GLU A 109 10.17 -20.19 13.14
C GLU A 109 10.69 -19.14 14.14
N ILE A 110 9.86 -18.13 14.46
CA ILE A 110 10.24 -17.04 15.37
C ILE A 110 10.09 -17.47 16.84
N GLY A 111 9.25 -18.45 17.16
CA GLY A 111 8.99 -18.92 18.52
C GLY A 111 10.12 -19.71 19.19
N LYS A 112 11.31 -19.81 18.57
CA LYS A 112 12.46 -20.49 19.19
C LYS A 112 12.87 -19.74 20.45
N LYS A 113 12.68 -20.39 21.59
CA LYS A 113 13.16 -19.91 22.88
C LYS A 113 14.67 -19.89 22.89
N THR A 114 15.26 -18.77 23.27
CA THR A 114 16.71 -18.60 23.43
C THR A 114 17.00 -18.16 24.86
N LYS A 115 18.19 -18.42 25.38
CA LYS A 115 18.55 -17.95 26.73
C LYS A 115 19.18 -16.57 26.66
N CYS A 116 18.77 -15.67 27.55
CA CYS A 116 19.42 -14.38 27.72
C CYS A 116 20.90 -14.58 28.06
N GLU A 117 21.80 -13.99 27.29
CA GLU A 117 23.25 -14.11 27.52
C GLU A 117 23.71 -13.44 28.82
N LYS A 118 22.94 -12.47 29.35
CA LYS A 118 23.29 -11.72 30.58
C LYS A 118 22.85 -12.43 31.86
N CYS A 119 21.64 -12.97 31.91
CA CYS A 119 21.05 -13.53 33.14
C CYS A 119 20.56 -14.97 33.02
N GLY A 120 20.60 -15.57 31.83
CA GLY A 120 20.22 -16.96 31.60
C GLY A 120 18.71 -17.23 31.56
N THR A 121 17.85 -16.22 31.72
CA THR A 121 16.39 -16.35 31.60
C THR A 121 15.98 -16.66 30.17
N ASP A 122 14.94 -17.49 30.01
CA ASP A 122 14.38 -17.80 28.71
C ASP A 122 13.75 -16.55 28.07
N LEU A 123 14.09 -16.32 26.81
CA LEU A 123 13.58 -15.27 25.93
C LEU A 123 12.79 -15.92 24.80
N ASN A 124 11.69 -15.30 24.40
CA ASN A 124 11.07 -15.63 23.12
C ASN A 124 11.88 -15.01 21.98
N GLY A 125 11.83 -15.62 20.80
CA GLY A 125 12.54 -15.10 19.62
C GLY A 125 12.09 -13.70 19.18
N THR A 126 10.92 -13.24 19.65
CA THR A 126 10.38 -11.89 19.42
C THR A 126 10.80 -10.85 20.47
N ASP A 127 11.43 -11.26 21.57
CA ASP A 127 11.67 -10.37 22.70
C ASP A 127 12.86 -9.44 22.40
N ASN A 128 12.59 -8.14 22.26
CA ASN A 128 13.62 -7.11 22.08
C ASN A 128 14.44 -6.88 23.36
N PHE A 129 13.87 -7.17 24.53
CA PHE A 129 14.50 -7.01 25.84
C PHE A 129 14.19 -8.19 26.75
N CYS A 130 15.14 -8.53 27.62
CA CYS A 130 14.96 -9.57 28.63
C CYS A 130 14.00 -9.10 29.74
N PRO A 131 12.91 -9.83 30.01
CA PRO A 131 11.94 -9.45 31.02
C PRO A 131 12.49 -9.51 32.45
N ASN A 132 13.58 -10.24 32.68
CA ASN A 132 14.17 -10.39 34.02
C ASN A 132 15.27 -9.36 34.31
N CYS A 133 16.17 -9.09 33.35
CA CYS A 133 17.33 -8.24 33.59
C CYS A 133 17.40 -6.97 32.73
N GLY A 134 16.44 -6.76 31.83
CA GLY A 134 16.36 -5.60 30.94
C GLY A 134 17.46 -5.53 29.86
N ALA A 135 18.28 -6.57 29.70
CA ALA A 135 19.28 -6.62 28.62
C ALA A 135 18.60 -6.70 27.25
N VAL A 136 19.24 -6.14 26.22
CA VAL A 136 18.80 -6.29 24.83
C VAL A 136 18.76 -7.79 24.47
N GLY A 137 17.67 -8.21 23.83
CA GLY A 137 17.43 -9.58 23.44
C GLY A 137 18.34 -10.01 22.28
N ASN A 138 18.71 -11.28 22.25
CA ASN A 138 19.67 -11.84 21.30
C ASN A 138 19.21 -11.77 19.82
N ASN A 139 17.91 -11.54 19.60
CA ASN A 139 17.27 -11.48 18.28
C ASN A 139 17.18 -10.07 17.70
N SER A 140 17.76 -9.08 18.39
CA SER A 140 17.85 -7.72 17.86
C SER A 140 18.75 -7.77 16.64
N ASP A 141 18.15 -7.67 15.44
CA ASP A 141 18.87 -7.60 14.19
C ASP A 141 20.04 -6.62 14.35
N LYS A 142 21.25 -7.16 14.22
CA LYS A 142 22.51 -6.41 14.35
C LYS A 142 22.65 -5.48 13.14
N GLN A 143 21.84 -4.43 13.07
CA GLN A 143 21.99 -3.38 12.07
C GLN A 143 22.71 -2.19 12.71
N HIS A 144 24.03 -2.27 12.59
CA HIS A 144 25.02 -1.20 12.48
C HIS A 144 24.92 -0.03 13.47
N PRO A 145 25.69 -0.05 14.58
CA PRO A 145 25.89 1.15 15.37
C PRO A 145 26.86 2.09 14.65
N VAL A 146 26.32 3.06 13.91
CA VAL A 146 27.09 4.27 13.56
C VAL A 146 27.20 5.09 14.84
N THR A 147 28.36 5.03 15.49
CA THR A 147 28.59 5.67 16.80
C THR A 147 29.09 7.11 16.62
N LYS A 148 28.54 8.05 17.39
CA LYS A 148 29.08 9.40 17.61
C LYS A 148 29.81 9.44 18.95
N PHE A 149 30.74 10.36 19.15
CA PHE A 149 31.40 10.53 20.44
C PHE A 149 30.80 11.70 21.22
N CYS A 150 30.59 11.50 22.52
CA CYS A 150 30.12 12.54 23.42
C CYS A 150 31.14 13.69 23.46
N PRO A 151 30.74 14.93 23.14
CA PRO A 151 31.66 16.07 23.12
C PRO A 151 32.20 16.45 24.50
N ASN A 152 31.54 16.00 25.58
CA ASN A 152 31.94 16.33 26.94
C ASN A 152 32.93 15.35 27.57
N CYS A 153 32.81 14.04 27.30
CA CYS A 153 33.63 13.02 27.96
C CYS A 153 34.30 12.03 27.01
N GLY A 154 34.08 12.16 25.69
CA GLY A 154 34.67 11.31 24.66
C GLY A 154 34.13 9.89 24.59
N ALA A 155 33.08 9.55 25.35
CA ALA A 155 32.47 8.22 25.28
C ALA A 155 31.77 7.99 23.94
N ALA A 156 31.84 6.77 23.40
CA ALA A 156 31.01 6.38 22.26
C ALA A 156 29.52 6.41 22.65
N THR A 157 28.69 6.91 21.75
CA THR A 157 27.24 7.11 21.91
C THR A 157 26.52 6.71 20.64
N GLU A 158 25.29 6.22 20.78
CA GLU A 158 24.43 5.84 19.65
C GLU A 158 23.95 7.09 18.88
N LEU A 159 23.62 6.93 17.60
CA LEU A 159 23.31 8.05 16.69
C LEU A 159 22.10 8.90 17.15
N GLU A 160 21.16 8.26 17.83
CA GLU A 160 19.88 8.79 18.33
C GLU A 160 19.88 9.02 19.85
N ALA A 161 21.02 8.78 20.53
CA ALA A 161 21.09 9.01 21.97
C ALA A 161 20.93 10.51 22.28
N HIS A 162 19.93 10.86 23.09
CA HIS A 162 19.72 12.22 23.57
C HIS A 162 20.60 12.59 24.77
N PHE A 163 21.11 11.59 25.49
CA PHE A 163 21.96 11.75 26.68
C PHE A 163 23.15 10.79 26.63
N CYS A 164 24.30 11.22 27.16
CA CYS A 164 25.47 10.37 27.30
C CYS A 164 25.30 9.38 28.47
N SER A 165 25.31 8.09 28.20
CA SER A 165 25.24 7.04 29.22
C SER A 165 26.41 7.03 30.21
N LYS A 166 27.57 7.61 29.85
CA LYS A 166 28.76 7.68 30.72
C LYS A 166 28.81 8.92 31.61
N CYS A 167 28.40 10.08 31.12
CA CYS A 167 28.52 11.35 31.86
C CYS A 167 27.19 12.10 32.10
N GLY A 168 26.08 11.56 31.63
CA GLY A 168 24.73 12.09 31.84
C GLY A 168 24.37 13.36 31.06
N LYS A 169 25.32 13.98 30.33
CA LYS A 169 25.05 15.23 29.59
C LYS A 169 24.22 14.99 28.34
N LEU A 170 23.36 15.96 28.03
CA LEU A 170 22.63 16.01 26.77
C LEU A 170 23.58 16.00 25.58
N LEU A 171 23.24 15.19 24.60
CA LEU A 171 23.93 15.08 23.33
C LEU A 171 23.18 15.96 22.33
N ILE A 172 23.65 17.19 22.18
CA ILE A 172 23.09 18.15 21.22
C ILE A 172 23.64 17.82 19.84
N TYR A 173 23.16 16.73 19.24
CA TYR A 173 23.35 16.49 17.82
C TYR A 173 22.23 17.23 17.11
N ALA A 174 22.56 18.20 16.26
CA ALA A 174 21.56 18.98 15.52
C ALA A 174 20.66 18.01 14.73
N THR A 175 19.49 17.70 15.28
CA THR A 175 18.44 16.96 14.59
C THR A 175 17.86 17.91 13.57
N ASN A 176 17.84 17.50 12.30
CA ASN A 176 17.24 18.27 11.22
C ASN A 176 15.84 18.76 11.63
N LYS A 177 15.67 20.07 11.51
CA LYS A 177 14.48 20.87 11.80
C LYS A 177 13.27 20.30 11.05
N PHE A 178 12.44 19.49 11.71
CA PHE A 178 11.07 19.27 11.25
C PHE A 178 10.26 20.50 11.69
N SER A 179 10.09 21.43 10.75
CA SER A 179 9.17 22.56 10.86
C SER A 179 7.75 22.01 10.68
N THR A 180 6.94 22.12 11.72
CA THR A 180 5.48 22.02 11.61
C THR A 180 4.96 23.45 11.70
N ASP A 181 4.59 24.01 10.55
CA ASP A 181 3.57 25.06 10.45
C ASP A 181 2.25 24.38 10.08
#